data_AF-A0A1J5QIJ7-F1
#
_entry.id   AF-A0A1J5QIJ7-F1
#
_cell.length_a   1.000
_cell.length_b   1.000
_cell.length_c   1.000
_cell.angle_alpha   90.00
_cell.angle_beta   90.00
_cell.angle_gamma   90.00
#
_symmetry.space_group_name_H-M   'P 1'
#
loop_
_entity.id
_entity.type
_entity.pdbx_description
1 polymer ?
#
loop_
_entity_poly.entity_id
_entity_poly.type
_entity_poly.pdbx_seq_one_letter_code
_entity_poly.pdbx_strand_id
1 'polypeptide(L)'
;MNFLPDVPVPCPDCGGLRFNPETLAVRMRGRNAGEVLMMAVDEAAEFFSAHRRIYHALQLLRDVGLGYLQLGQPSPFLSGGEAQRIKLVTELATAGTRPTVYVLDEPTVGLHKSDTEKLIRVLHRLTDSGHTVVVIEHDLDMMANADWLIDLGPEGGKGGGRLVLQGAVGEFLRADAPGHTAQALRHGVAQQASRRE
;
A
#
# COMPACT_ATOMS: atom_id res chain seq x y z
N MET A 1 -30.08 10.43 -23.59
CA MET A 1 -28.82 9.87 -23.04
C MET A 1 -29.05 9.71 -21.55
N ASN A 2 -28.98 8.48 -21.02
CA ASN A 2 -29.11 8.26 -19.59
C ASN A 2 -27.84 8.79 -18.91
N PHE A 3 -28.02 9.67 -17.94
CA PHE A 3 -26.95 10.37 -17.20
C PHE A 3 -26.58 9.67 -15.88
N LEU A 4 -27.13 8.48 -15.63
CA LEU A 4 -26.88 7.74 -14.41
C LEU A 4 -25.70 6.76 -14.61
N PRO A 5 -24.85 6.57 -13.58
CA PRO A 5 -23.78 5.59 -13.64
C PRO A 5 -24.35 4.17 -13.76
N ASP A 6 -23.59 3.29 -14.41
CA ASP A 6 -23.96 1.88 -14.56
C ASP A 6 -24.05 1.19 -13.19
N VAL A 7 -25.12 0.41 -13.00
CA VAL A 7 -25.32 -0.39 -11.78
C VAL A 7 -25.10 -1.86 -12.13
N PRO A 8 -24.11 -2.54 -11.51
CA PRO A 8 -23.91 -3.96 -11.75
C PRO A 8 -25.07 -4.76 -11.18
N VAL A 9 -25.62 -5.68 -11.99
CA VAL A 9 -26.67 -6.63 -11.56
C VAL A 9 -26.08 -8.03 -11.55
N PRO A 10 -26.25 -8.81 -10.45
CA PRO A 10 -25.80 -10.19 -10.42
C PRO A 10 -26.41 -11.01 -11.58
N CYS A 11 -25.58 -11.80 -12.24
CA CYS A 11 -26.03 -12.71 -13.30
C CYS A 11 -26.99 -13.76 -12.72
N PRO A 12 -28.19 -13.95 -13.30
CA PRO A 12 -29.17 -14.90 -12.78
C PRO A 12 -28.72 -16.36 -12.91
N ASP A 13 -27.87 -16.68 -13.87
CA ASP A 13 -27.45 -18.06 -14.15
C ASP A 13 -26.39 -18.55 -13.16
N CYS A 14 -25.41 -17.71 -12.84
CA CYS A 14 -24.30 -18.08 -11.95
C CYS A 14 -24.37 -17.43 -10.56
N GLY A 15 -25.35 -16.56 -10.31
CA GLY A 15 -25.49 -15.82 -9.05
C GLY A 15 -24.28 -14.92 -8.73
N GLY A 16 -23.49 -14.56 -9.74
CA GLY A 16 -22.24 -13.79 -9.57
C GLY A 16 -20.98 -14.64 -9.33
N LEU A 17 -21.08 -15.98 -9.32
CA LEU A 17 -19.93 -16.88 -9.13
C LEU A 17 -19.04 -17.02 -10.38
N ARG A 18 -19.47 -16.49 -11.53
CA ARG A 18 -18.70 -16.37 -12.80
C ARG A 18 -18.36 -17.67 -13.53
N PHE A 19 -18.81 -18.83 -13.03
CA PHE A 19 -18.55 -20.13 -13.62
C PHE A 19 -19.86 -20.89 -13.93
N ASN A 20 -19.78 -21.83 -14.87
CA ASN A 20 -20.89 -22.73 -15.19
C ASN A 20 -21.09 -23.80 -14.08
N PRO A 21 -22.26 -24.47 -14.04
CA PRO A 21 -22.57 -25.47 -13.01
C PRO A 21 -21.55 -26.62 -12.94
N GLU A 22 -21.02 -27.06 -14.08
CA GLU A 22 -20.05 -28.15 -14.15
C GLU A 22 -18.73 -27.78 -13.45
N THR A 23 -18.26 -26.55 -13.61
CA THR A 23 -17.06 -26.05 -12.92
C THR A 23 -17.32 -25.86 -11.42
N LEU A 24 -18.51 -25.37 -11.05
CA LEU A 24 -18.90 -25.16 -9.64
C LEU A 24 -19.12 -26.48 -8.87
N ALA A 25 -19.30 -27.60 -9.58
CA ALA A 25 -19.38 -28.94 -8.98
C ALA A 25 -18.02 -29.42 -8.43
N VAL A 26 -16.90 -28.90 -8.96
CA VAL A 26 -15.55 -29.25 -8.48
C VAL A 26 -15.27 -28.52 -7.16
N ARG A 27 -14.95 -29.29 -6.11
CA ARG A 27 -14.72 -28.76 -4.76
C ARG A 27 -13.35 -29.11 -4.22
N MET A 28 -12.72 -28.14 -3.56
CA MET A 28 -11.50 -28.31 -2.78
C MET A 28 -11.79 -27.88 -1.34
N ARG A 29 -11.54 -28.77 -0.37
CA ARG A 29 -11.85 -28.52 1.06
C ARG A 29 -13.28 -27.99 1.28
N GLY A 30 -14.23 -28.54 0.51
CA GLY A 30 -15.64 -28.16 0.56
C GLY A 30 -16.03 -26.90 -0.22
N ARG A 31 -15.07 -26.17 -0.82
CA ARG A 31 -15.33 -24.91 -1.54
C ARG A 31 -15.13 -25.05 -3.06
N ASN A 32 -15.98 -24.42 -3.87
CA ASN A 32 -15.79 -24.31 -5.32
C ASN A 32 -15.00 -23.04 -5.71
N ALA A 33 -14.64 -22.89 -6.99
CA ALA A 33 -13.84 -21.76 -7.46
C ALA A 33 -14.49 -20.39 -7.24
N GLY A 34 -15.82 -20.28 -7.42
CA GLY A 34 -16.56 -19.04 -7.17
C GLY A 34 -16.57 -18.66 -5.69
N GLU A 35 -16.81 -19.64 -4.80
CA GLU A 35 -16.76 -19.44 -3.35
C GLU A 35 -15.37 -19.02 -2.87
N VAL A 36 -14.31 -19.57 -3.47
CA VAL A 36 -12.92 -19.15 -3.18
C VAL A 36 -12.68 -17.69 -3.59
N LEU A 37 -13.19 -17.24 -4.74
CA LEU A 37 -13.07 -15.84 -5.17
C LEU A 37 -13.85 -14.87 -4.26
N MET A 38 -14.81 -15.35 -3.48
CA MET A 38 -15.56 -14.52 -2.54
C MET A 38 -14.88 -14.41 -1.16
N MET A 39 -13.82 -15.19 -0.91
CA MET A 39 -13.07 -15.13 0.35
C MET A 39 -12.32 -13.82 0.48
N ALA A 40 -12.29 -13.27 1.69
CA ALA A 40 -11.33 -12.22 2.05
C ALA A 40 -9.90 -12.79 1.99
N VAL A 41 -8.90 -11.94 1.74
CA VAL A 41 -7.49 -12.33 1.72
C VAL A 41 -7.07 -13.02 3.02
N ASP A 42 -7.55 -12.56 4.19
CA ASP A 42 -7.27 -13.18 5.48
C ASP A 42 -7.79 -14.64 5.55
N GLU A 43 -9.05 -14.86 5.17
CA GLU A 43 -9.66 -16.21 5.11
C GLU A 43 -8.92 -17.10 4.09
N ALA A 44 -8.63 -16.55 2.92
CA ALA A 44 -7.93 -17.26 1.86
C ALA A 44 -6.51 -17.68 2.30
N ALA A 45 -5.81 -16.85 3.06
CA ALA A 45 -4.47 -17.17 3.55
C ALA A 45 -4.50 -18.41 4.46
N GLU A 46 -5.48 -18.50 5.36
CA GLU A 46 -5.68 -19.69 6.20
C GLU A 46 -6.09 -20.91 5.36
N PHE A 47 -7.00 -20.72 4.41
CA PHE A 47 -7.48 -21.76 3.50
C PHE A 47 -6.38 -22.34 2.61
N PHE A 48 -5.41 -21.52 2.20
CA PHE A 48 -4.27 -21.91 1.35
C PHE A 48 -2.95 -22.10 2.11
N SER A 49 -2.96 -22.15 3.44
CA SER A 49 -1.76 -22.31 4.29
C SER A 49 -0.83 -23.47 3.90
N ALA A 50 -1.37 -24.58 3.40
CA ALA A 50 -0.56 -25.72 2.92
C ALA A 50 0.12 -25.48 1.55
N HIS A 51 -0.34 -24.49 0.77
CA HIS A 51 0.15 -24.19 -0.57
C HIS A 51 1.11 -23.00 -0.53
N ARG A 52 2.40 -23.26 -0.26
CA ARG A 52 3.42 -22.23 0.01
C ARG A 52 3.41 -21.04 -0.95
N ARG A 53 3.31 -21.28 -2.26
CA ARG A 53 3.32 -20.22 -3.28
C ARG A 53 2.08 -19.32 -3.20
N ILE A 54 0.90 -19.89 -2.96
CA ILE A 54 -0.35 -19.14 -2.84
C ILE A 54 -0.36 -18.40 -1.50
N TYR A 55 -0.03 -19.11 -0.42
CA TYR A 55 0.07 -18.53 0.91
C TYR A 55 1.02 -17.33 0.96
N HIS A 56 2.19 -17.42 0.32
CA HIS A 56 3.15 -16.32 0.28
C HIS A 56 2.57 -15.05 -0.39
N ALA A 57 1.91 -15.19 -1.54
CA ALA A 57 1.28 -14.06 -2.22
C ALA A 57 0.16 -13.43 -1.37
N LEU A 58 -0.67 -14.26 -0.72
CA LEU A 58 -1.72 -13.80 0.18
C LEU A 58 -1.14 -13.11 1.43
N GLN A 59 -0.05 -13.63 1.98
CA GLN A 59 0.61 -13.05 3.14
C GLN A 59 1.18 -11.65 2.80
N LEU A 60 1.72 -11.45 1.60
CA LEU A 60 2.15 -10.11 1.17
C LEU A 60 0.98 -9.12 1.10
N LEU A 61 -0.19 -9.54 0.60
CA LEU A 61 -1.41 -8.72 0.61
C LEU A 61 -1.84 -8.37 2.05
N ARG A 62 -1.74 -9.31 2.99
CA ARG A 62 -2.02 -9.05 4.42
C ARG A 62 -1.03 -8.05 5.01
N ASP A 63 0.25 -8.20 4.70
CA ASP A 63 1.32 -7.37 5.23
C ASP A 63 1.16 -5.89 4.80
N VAL A 64 0.56 -5.61 3.64
CA VAL A 64 0.21 -4.23 3.19
C VAL A 64 -1.18 -3.77 3.67
N GLY A 65 -1.87 -4.55 4.50
CA GLY A 65 -3.17 -4.19 5.07
C GLY A 65 -4.37 -4.45 4.15
N LEU A 66 -4.27 -5.33 3.16
CA LEU A 66 -5.36 -5.69 2.25
C LEU A 66 -6.09 -6.99 2.65
N GLY A 67 -5.98 -7.40 3.91
CA GLY A 67 -6.59 -8.64 4.43
C GLY A 67 -8.12 -8.72 4.25
N TYR A 68 -8.79 -7.56 4.23
CA TYR A 68 -10.24 -7.45 4.09
C TYR A 68 -10.76 -7.56 2.64
N LEU A 69 -9.90 -7.39 1.64
CA LEU A 69 -10.32 -7.43 0.24
C LEU A 69 -10.73 -8.84 -0.16
N GLN A 70 -11.80 -8.96 -0.96
CA GLN A 70 -12.17 -10.23 -1.57
C GLN A 70 -11.25 -10.54 -2.75
N LEU A 71 -10.81 -11.79 -2.90
CA LEU A 71 -9.93 -12.21 -4.00
C LEU A 71 -10.49 -11.89 -5.39
N GLY A 72 -11.80 -12.00 -5.54
CA GLY A 72 -12.53 -11.75 -6.78
C GLY A 72 -13.03 -10.32 -6.94
N GLN A 73 -12.70 -9.38 -6.04
CA GLN A 73 -13.18 -8.00 -6.13
C GLN A 73 -12.80 -7.40 -7.50
N PRO A 74 -13.78 -6.92 -8.29
CA PRO A 74 -13.47 -6.35 -9.59
C PRO A 74 -12.64 -5.07 -9.45
N SER A 75 -11.63 -4.92 -10.31
CA SER A 75 -10.71 -3.78 -10.28
C SER A 75 -11.38 -2.39 -10.28
N PRO A 76 -12.51 -2.15 -10.98
CA PRO A 76 -13.20 -0.86 -10.94
C PRO A 76 -13.75 -0.46 -9.56
N PHE A 77 -13.92 -1.42 -8.64
CA PHE A 77 -14.38 -1.17 -7.27
C PHE A 77 -13.22 -1.01 -6.27
N LEU A 78 -11.97 -1.05 -6.73
CA LEU A 78 -10.83 -0.74 -5.88
C LEU A 78 -10.66 0.78 -5.78
N SER A 79 -10.43 1.26 -4.57
CA SER A 79 -9.89 2.60 -4.34
C SER A 79 -8.48 2.73 -4.92
N GLY A 80 -8.05 3.97 -5.17
CA GLY A 80 -6.69 4.26 -5.64
C GLY A 80 -5.61 3.66 -4.72
N GLY A 81 -5.77 3.81 -3.40
CA GLY A 81 -4.84 3.26 -2.42
C GLY A 81 -4.83 1.73 -2.34
N GLU A 82 -5.95 1.05 -2.59
CA GLU A 82 -5.98 -0.41 -2.73
C GLU A 82 -5.23 -0.87 -3.98
N ALA A 83 -5.50 -0.25 -5.13
CA ALA A 83 -4.84 -0.56 -6.38
C ALA A 83 -3.31 -0.34 -6.30
N GLN A 84 -2.87 0.75 -5.66
CA GLN A 84 -1.47 1.05 -5.44
C GLN A 84 -0.78 0.00 -4.56
N ARG A 85 -1.42 -0.43 -3.46
CA ARG A 85 -0.89 -1.47 -2.56
C ARG A 85 -0.83 -2.84 -3.23
N ILE A 86 -1.79 -3.20 -4.09
CA ILE A 86 -1.74 -4.44 -4.90
C ILE A 86 -0.55 -4.40 -5.86
N LYS A 87 -0.29 -3.25 -6.50
CA LYS A 87 0.87 -3.07 -7.36
C LYS A 87 2.18 -3.24 -6.58
N LEU A 88 2.28 -2.64 -5.39
CA LEU A 88 3.43 -2.79 -4.50
C LEU A 88 3.69 -4.26 -4.12
N VAL A 89 2.64 -5.01 -3.79
CA VAL A 89 2.73 -6.45 -3.51
C VAL A 89 3.22 -7.25 -4.70
N THR A 90 2.75 -6.89 -5.90
CA THR A 90 3.21 -7.55 -7.13
C THR A 90 4.72 -7.38 -7.28
N GLU A 91 5.23 -6.18 -7.08
CA GLU A 91 6.67 -5.89 -7.13
C GLU A 91 7.46 -6.62 -6.04
N LEU A 92 6.96 -6.70 -4.80
CA LEU A 92 7.58 -7.49 -3.72
C LEU A 92 7.64 -8.99 -4.04
N ALA A 93 6.57 -9.52 -4.61
CA ALA A 93 6.47 -10.94 -4.97
C ALA A 93 7.41 -11.29 -6.13
N THR A 94 7.67 -10.33 -7.03
CA THR A 94 8.57 -10.48 -8.17
C THR A 94 9.95 -9.90 -7.94
N ALA A 95 10.23 -9.34 -6.75
CA ALA A 95 11.48 -8.68 -6.41
C ALA A 95 12.64 -9.63 -6.69
N GLY A 96 13.22 -9.48 -7.88
CA GLY A 96 14.34 -10.27 -8.33
C GLY A 96 15.59 -9.80 -7.60
N THR A 97 16.68 -10.53 -7.78
CA THR A 97 17.99 -10.17 -7.22
C THR A 97 18.62 -8.93 -7.84
N ARG A 98 17.92 -8.25 -8.76
CA ARG A 98 18.43 -7.07 -9.45
C ARG A 98 18.06 -5.81 -8.67
N PRO A 99 19.02 -4.91 -8.39
CA PRO A 99 18.72 -3.60 -7.85
C PRO A 99 17.74 -2.84 -8.75
N THR A 100 16.70 -2.26 -8.15
CA THR A 100 15.58 -1.57 -8.83
C THR A 100 15.29 -0.29 -8.06
N VAL A 101 14.93 0.78 -8.77
CA VAL A 101 14.47 2.04 -8.15
C VAL A 101 12.94 2.10 -8.24
N TYR A 102 12.29 2.11 -7.09
CA TYR A 102 10.85 2.29 -6.94
C TYR A 102 10.54 3.76 -6.67
N VAL A 103 9.66 4.36 -7.45
CA VAL A 103 9.18 5.73 -7.23
C VAL A 103 7.68 5.66 -6.90
N LEU A 104 7.32 6.15 -5.72
CA LEU A 104 5.94 6.18 -5.23
C LEU A 104 5.49 7.62 -5.01
N ASP A 105 4.33 7.94 -5.56
CA ASP A 105 3.68 9.23 -5.40
C ASP A 105 2.56 9.08 -4.35
N GLU A 106 2.69 9.81 -3.24
CA GLU A 106 1.82 9.83 -2.07
C GLU A 106 1.17 8.49 -1.68
N PRO A 107 1.95 7.43 -1.41
CA PRO A 107 1.42 6.10 -1.12
C PRO A 107 0.62 5.99 0.18
N THR A 108 0.62 7.01 1.04
CA THR A 108 -0.18 7.06 2.27
C THR A 108 -1.58 7.66 2.07
N VAL A 109 -1.92 8.17 0.86
CA VAL A 109 -3.23 8.79 0.61
C VAL A 109 -4.38 7.83 0.91
N GLY A 110 -5.26 8.27 1.81
CA GLY A 110 -6.42 7.49 2.23
C GLY A 110 -6.12 6.34 3.18
N LEU A 111 -4.88 6.20 3.68
CA LEU A 111 -4.53 5.21 4.69
C LEU A 111 -4.81 5.71 6.10
N HIS A 112 -5.29 4.81 6.95
CA HIS A 112 -5.30 5.02 8.38
C HIS A 112 -3.87 4.90 8.94
N LYS A 113 -3.56 5.57 10.05
CA LYS A 113 -2.21 5.57 10.65
C LYS A 113 -1.62 4.18 10.89
N SER A 114 -2.46 3.23 11.32
CA SER A 114 -2.05 1.83 11.52
C SER A 114 -1.64 1.11 10.23
N ASP A 115 -2.14 1.55 9.09
CA ASP A 115 -1.78 1.00 7.77
C ASP A 115 -0.57 1.72 7.18
N THR A 116 -0.34 2.99 7.52
CA THR A 116 0.92 3.71 7.23
C THR A 116 2.12 2.96 7.81
N GLU A 117 2.05 2.51 9.07
CA GLU A 117 3.12 1.71 9.68
C GLU A 117 3.38 0.38 8.94
N LYS A 118 2.34 -0.27 8.43
CA LYS A 118 2.46 -1.49 7.63
C LYS A 118 3.17 -1.20 6.30
N LEU A 119 2.78 -0.12 5.63
CA LEU A 119 3.41 0.34 4.40
C LEU A 119 4.89 0.66 4.62
N ILE A 120 5.24 1.42 5.66
CA ILE A 120 6.63 1.74 6.02
C ILE A 120 7.46 0.46 6.17
N ARG A 121 6.97 -0.52 6.93
CA ARG A 121 7.65 -1.83 7.08
C ARG A 121 7.89 -2.54 5.76
N VAL A 122 6.94 -2.43 4.83
CA VAL A 122 7.05 -3.04 3.51
C VAL A 122 8.09 -2.31 2.64
N LEU A 123 8.12 -0.99 2.68
CA LEU A 123 9.12 -0.20 1.96
C LEU A 123 10.54 -0.48 2.48
N HIS A 124 10.71 -0.63 3.80
CA HIS A 124 12.00 -1.05 4.37
C HIS A 124 12.44 -2.44 3.89
N ARG A 125 11.52 -3.40 3.75
CA ARG A 125 11.88 -4.71 3.18
C ARG A 125 12.39 -4.61 1.74
N LEU A 126 11.88 -3.68 0.95
CA LEU A 126 12.41 -3.42 -0.40
C LEU A 126 13.84 -2.87 -0.34
N THR A 127 14.08 -1.88 0.53
CA THR A 127 15.43 -1.31 0.68
C THR A 127 16.43 -2.32 1.23
N ASP A 128 16.02 -3.12 2.21
CA ASP A 128 16.84 -4.20 2.79
C ASP A 128 17.21 -5.28 1.78
N SER A 129 16.38 -5.46 0.75
CA SER A 129 16.64 -6.39 -0.36
C SER A 129 17.59 -5.81 -1.43
N GLY A 130 18.13 -4.60 -1.22
CA GLY A 130 19.07 -3.94 -2.12
C GLY A 130 18.41 -3.06 -3.19
N HIS A 131 17.13 -2.74 -3.04
CA HIS A 131 16.44 -1.79 -3.90
C HIS A 131 16.54 -0.35 -3.35
N THR A 132 16.21 0.64 -4.18
CA THR A 132 16.07 2.03 -3.76
C THR A 132 14.61 2.43 -3.83
N VAL A 133 14.10 3.09 -2.79
CA VAL A 133 12.72 3.58 -2.75
C VAL A 133 12.77 5.10 -2.63
N VAL A 134 12.12 5.78 -3.58
CA VAL A 134 11.91 7.23 -3.58
C VAL A 134 10.43 7.48 -3.38
N VAL A 135 10.09 8.22 -2.35
CA VAL A 135 8.71 8.51 -1.99
C VAL A 135 8.48 10.02 -2.02
N ILE A 136 7.42 10.44 -2.69
CA ILE A 136 6.88 11.80 -2.60
C ILE A 136 5.77 11.75 -1.57
N GLU A 137 5.91 12.48 -0.46
CA GLU A 137 4.98 12.39 0.66
C GLU A 137 4.83 13.71 1.42
N HIS A 138 3.72 13.81 2.14
CA HIS A 138 3.44 14.83 3.13
C HIS A 138 3.19 14.23 4.54
N ASP A 139 3.09 12.90 4.66
CA ASP A 139 2.92 12.22 5.94
C ASP A 139 4.20 12.23 6.79
N LEU A 140 4.09 12.75 8.02
CA LEU A 140 5.21 12.90 8.94
C LEU A 140 5.74 11.56 9.45
N ASP A 141 4.89 10.53 9.57
CA ASP A 141 5.32 9.22 10.04
C ASP A 141 6.21 8.56 8.97
N MET A 142 5.87 8.71 7.68
CA MET A 142 6.72 8.28 6.56
C MET A 142 8.04 9.05 6.53
N MET A 143 8.00 10.39 6.59
CA MET A 143 9.20 11.22 6.56
C MET A 143 10.16 10.91 7.71
N ALA A 144 9.63 10.65 8.91
CA ALA A 144 10.44 10.32 10.08
C ALA A 144 11.16 8.98 9.98
N ASN A 145 10.70 8.06 9.12
CA ASN A 145 11.31 6.75 8.88
C ASN A 145 12.21 6.73 7.63
N ALA A 146 12.38 7.86 6.94
CA ALA A 146 13.28 7.93 5.78
C ALA A 146 14.75 7.95 6.21
N ASP A 147 15.63 7.30 5.45
CA ASP A 147 17.08 7.41 5.65
C ASP A 147 17.62 8.78 5.20
N TRP A 148 16.98 9.35 4.17
CA TRP A 148 17.36 10.61 3.55
C TRP A 148 16.12 11.39 3.10
N LEU A 149 16.11 12.70 3.36
CA LEU A 149 15.06 13.61 2.95
C LEU A 149 15.60 14.65 1.97
N ILE A 150 14.76 15.05 1.02
CA ILE A 150 15.00 16.14 0.06
C ILE A 150 13.80 17.06 0.15
N ASP A 151 14.00 18.28 0.64
CA ASP A 151 12.95 19.27 0.83
C ASP A 151 13.01 20.34 -0.27
N LEU A 152 11.88 20.50 -0.95
CA LEU A 152 11.73 21.43 -2.06
C LEU A 152 10.76 22.54 -1.67
N GLY A 153 11.11 23.77 -2.00
CA GLY A 153 10.31 24.93 -1.61
C GLY A 153 11.06 26.24 -1.84
N PRO A 154 11.00 27.20 -0.89
CA PRO A 154 10.28 27.15 0.39
C PRO A 154 8.74 27.23 0.24
N GLU A 155 8.26 27.75 -0.89
CA GLU A 155 6.82 27.90 -1.18
C GLU A 155 6.41 27.08 -2.41
N GLY A 156 5.11 27.06 -2.72
CA GLY A 156 4.59 26.49 -3.97
C GLY A 156 4.71 27.44 -5.18
N GLY A 157 4.52 26.88 -6.39
CA GLY A 157 4.43 27.66 -7.63
C GLY A 157 5.68 28.49 -7.93
N LYS A 158 5.51 29.79 -8.21
CA LYS A 158 6.63 30.69 -8.54
C LYS A 158 7.61 30.93 -7.37
N GLY A 159 7.19 30.66 -6.14
CA GLY A 159 8.03 30.78 -4.94
C GLY A 159 8.82 29.50 -4.62
N GLY A 160 8.63 28.44 -5.41
CA GLY A 160 9.20 27.12 -5.16
C GLY A 160 10.29 26.70 -6.14
N GLY A 161 10.48 25.39 -6.23
CA GLY A 161 11.39 24.74 -7.18
C GLY A 161 12.87 24.84 -6.80
N ARG A 162 13.17 25.16 -5.53
CA ARG A 162 14.54 25.20 -5.01
C ARG A 162 14.72 24.11 -3.96
N LEU A 163 15.94 23.59 -3.90
CA LEU A 163 16.37 22.75 -2.79
C LEU A 163 16.50 23.62 -1.54
N VAL A 164 15.69 23.32 -0.53
CA VAL A 164 15.72 24.02 0.77
C VAL A 164 16.70 23.34 1.71
N LEU A 165 16.57 22.02 1.84
CA LEU A 165 17.43 21.19 2.67
C LEU A 165 17.47 19.77 2.10
N GLN A 166 18.60 19.08 2.27
CA GLN A 166 18.70 17.64 2.07
C GLN A 166 19.65 17.06 3.10
N GLY A 167 19.39 15.83 3.54
CA GLY A 167 20.18 15.19 4.58
C GLY A 167 19.42 14.07 5.29
N ALA A 168 20.05 13.47 6.28
CA ALA A 168 19.38 12.52 7.16
C ALA A 168 18.28 13.21 7.99
N VAL A 169 17.26 12.47 8.43
CA VAL A 169 16.16 13.00 9.28
C VAL A 169 16.69 13.72 10.53
N GLY A 170 17.79 13.23 11.12
CA GLY A 170 18.42 13.88 12.27
C GLY A 170 18.95 15.30 11.99
N GLU A 171 19.30 15.61 10.75
CA GLU A 171 19.71 16.96 10.33
C GLU A 171 18.51 17.89 10.22
N PHE A 172 17.37 17.40 9.70
CA PHE A 172 16.11 18.14 9.64
C PHE A 172 15.59 18.55 11.02
N LEU A 173 15.80 17.71 12.03
CA LEU A 173 15.40 18.00 13.41
C LEU A 173 16.27 19.08 14.08
N ARG A 174 17.48 19.34 13.58
CA ARG A 174 18.45 20.30 14.15
C ARG A 174 18.60 21.58 13.35
N ALA A 175 18.42 21.50 12.03
CA ALA A 175 18.67 22.60 11.12
C ALA A 175 17.64 23.71 11.29
N ASP A 176 18.09 24.95 11.49
CA ASP A 176 17.24 26.15 11.40
C ASP A 176 17.08 26.57 9.94
N ALA A 177 16.37 25.73 9.17
CA ALA A 177 16.12 25.94 7.74
C ALA A 177 14.75 26.60 7.52
N PRO A 178 14.59 27.44 6.47
CA PRO A 178 13.34 28.14 6.17
C PRO A 178 12.22 27.23 5.61
N GLY A 179 12.40 25.90 5.64
CA GLY A 179 11.47 24.92 5.06
C GLY A 179 10.39 24.46 6.04
N HIS A 180 9.16 24.33 5.55
CA HIS A 180 8.01 23.85 6.31
C HIS A 180 8.20 22.43 6.85
N THR A 181 8.91 21.58 6.10
CA THR A 181 9.14 20.17 6.43
C THR A 181 9.92 20.00 7.74
N ALA A 182 11.03 20.72 7.91
CA ALA A 182 11.84 20.65 9.14
C ALA A 182 11.05 21.12 10.37
N GLN A 183 10.25 22.18 10.21
CA GLN A 183 9.38 22.68 11.28
C GLN A 183 8.30 21.64 11.65
N ALA A 184 7.61 21.08 10.66
CA ALA A 184 6.56 20.09 10.90
C ALA A 184 7.10 18.81 11.55
N LEU A 185 8.26 18.31 11.11
CA LEU A 185 8.92 17.14 11.70
C LEU A 185 9.26 17.35 13.18
N ARG A 186 9.81 18.53 13.54
CA ARG A 186 10.12 18.86 14.94
C ARG A 186 8.86 18.83 15.82
N HIS A 187 7.74 19.34 15.33
CA HIS A 187 6.47 19.31 16.05
C HIS A 187 5.86 17.89 16.11
N GLY A 188 5.91 17.13 15.02
CA GLY A 188 5.35 15.79 14.91
C GLY A 188 6.06 14.77 15.81
N VAL A 189 7.40 14.76 15.81
CA VAL A 189 8.20 13.85 16.66
C VAL A 189 7.98 14.13 18.14
N ALA A 190 7.87 15.40 18.54
CA ALA A 190 7.56 15.77 19.92
C ALA A 190 6.19 15.23 20.40
N GLN A 191 5.18 15.23 19.53
CA GLN A 191 3.86 14.68 19.85
C GLN A 191 3.86 13.14 19.93
N GLN A 192 4.61 12.47 19.05
CA GLN A 192 4.74 11.01 19.08
C GLN A 192 5.43 10.52 20.36
N ALA A 193 6.46 11.23 20.83
CA ALA A 193 7.14 10.91 22.09
C ALA A 193 6.17 10.93 23.28
N SER A 194 5.26 11.92 23.34
CA SER A 194 4.25 12.03 24.41
C SER A 194 3.14 10.97 24.36
N ARG A 195 2.96 10.28 23.23
CA ARG A 195 1.92 9.24 23.05
C ARG A 195 2.41 7.83 23.36
N ARG A 196 3.73 7.65 23.52
CA ARG A 196 4.36 6.36 23.86
C ARG A 196 4.60 6.19 25.36
N GLU A 197 4.31 7.22 26.16
CA GLU A 197 4.21 7.19 27.63
C GLU A 197 2.76 6.89 28.06
#